data_AF-S8CC34-F1
#
_entry.id   AF-S8CC34-F1
#
_cell.length_a   1.000
_cell.length_b   1.000
_cell.length_c   1.000
_cell.angle_alpha   90.00
_cell.angle_beta   90.00
_cell.angle_gamma   90.00
#
_symmetry.space_group_name_H-M   'P 1'
#
loop_
_entity.id
_entity.type
_entity.pdbx_description
1 polymer ?
#
loop_
_entity_poly.entity_id
_entity_poly.type
_entity_poly.pdbx_seq_one_letter_code
_entity_poly.pdbx_strand_id
1 'polypeptide(L)'
;MATEQSIVAVIRAARPSFRNRHDKVAFAVHAAFLSSGYVLNSTGASALRDDALASAPAFEVGIENWNEVEDHYAFVYSNPEEGSKRVIVKCLALNNQLAVDVLEEGSSEPLHLKINVDEFVEDKQTTDFGAQFKNLGKLASAINVKLLKKTDGTS
;
A
#
# COMPACT_ATOMS: atom_id res chain seq x y z
N MET A 1 10.87 -3.96 -7.95
CA MET A 1 9.46 -3.82 -8.36
C MET A 1 8.67 -5.03 -7.87
N ALA A 2 7.41 -4.82 -7.47
CA ALA A 2 6.57 -5.85 -6.87
C ALA A 2 6.11 -6.90 -7.90
N THR A 3 6.06 -8.17 -7.47
CA THR A 3 5.43 -9.28 -8.18
C THR A 3 4.30 -9.88 -7.35
N GLU A 4 3.43 -10.65 -7.98
CA GLU A 4 2.37 -11.41 -7.28
C GLU A 4 2.95 -12.26 -6.13
N GLN A 5 4.04 -12.99 -6.39
CA GLN A 5 4.67 -13.86 -5.41
C GLN A 5 5.23 -13.06 -4.23
N SER A 6 5.84 -11.90 -4.48
CA SER A 6 6.36 -11.03 -3.42
C SER A 6 5.26 -10.43 -2.55
N ILE A 7 4.16 -9.97 -3.17
CA ILE A 7 3.00 -9.43 -2.45
C ILE A 7 2.40 -10.50 -1.53
N VAL A 8 2.18 -11.71 -2.06
CA VAL A 8 1.65 -12.82 -1.26
C VAL A 8 2.62 -13.21 -0.14
N ALA A 9 3.93 -13.19 -0.39
CA ALA A 9 4.93 -13.48 0.63
C ALA A 9 4.88 -12.47 1.79
N VAL A 10 4.80 -11.18 1.49
CA VAL A 10 4.67 -10.12 2.51
C VAL A 10 3.37 -10.28 3.30
N ILE A 11 2.24 -10.52 2.62
CA ILE A 11 0.95 -10.76 3.30
C ILE A 11 1.05 -11.96 4.26
N ARG A 12 1.64 -13.07 3.82
CA ARG A 12 1.81 -14.27 4.65
C ARG A 12 2.75 -14.05 5.83
N ALA A 13 3.78 -13.23 5.66
CA ALA A 13 4.72 -12.89 6.72
C ALA A 13 4.06 -12.00 7.77
N ALA A 14 3.33 -10.98 7.34
CA ALA A 14 2.66 -10.02 8.23
C ALA A 14 1.41 -10.58 8.92
N ARG A 15 0.76 -11.59 8.31
CA ARG A 15 -0.49 -12.22 8.80
C ARG A 15 -1.55 -11.20 9.26
N PRO A 16 -1.90 -10.21 8.41
CA PRO A 16 -2.83 -9.15 8.78
C PRO A 16 -4.23 -9.71 9.06
N SER A 17 -4.97 -9.03 9.94
CA SER A 17 -6.41 -9.25 10.09
C SER A 17 -7.16 -8.40 9.08
N PHE A 18 -8.07 -9.02 8.31
CA PHE A 18 -8.90 -8.35 7.33
C PHE A 18 -10.36 -8.30 7.82
N ARG A 19 -10.90 -7.10 8.01
CA ARG A 19 -12.29 -6.85 8.42
C ARG A 19 -13.25 -6.96 7.23
N ASN A 20 -12.77 -6.59 6.04
CA ASN A 20 -13.58 -6.51 4.82
C ASN A 20 -12.71 -6.71 3.56
N ARG A 21 -13.33 -6.59 2.38
CA ARG A 21 -12.65 -6.76 1.09
C ARG A 21 -11.69 -5.61 0.76
N HIS A 22 -11.98 -4.40 1.22
CA HIS A 22 -11.12 -3.23 1.02
C HIS A 22 -9.81 -3.38 1.79
N ASP A 23 -9.86 -3.91 3.02
CA ASP A 23 -8.67 -4.22 3.82
C ASP A 23 -7.70 -5.10 3.00
N LYS A 24 -8.20 -6.17 2.37
CA LYS A 24 -7.37 -7.06 1.55
C LYS A 24 -6.62 -6.30 0.45
N VAL A 25 -7.32 -5.47 -0.31
CA VAL A 25 -6.73 -4.74 -1.45
C VAL A 25 -5.80 -3.62 -0.97
N ALA A 26 -6.18 -2.88 0.07
CA ALA A 26 -5.33 -1.84 0.67
C ALA A 26 -4.03 -2.43 1.22
N PHE A 27 -4.10 -3.61 1.85
CA PHE A 27 -2.91 -4.30 2.32
C PHE A 27 -2.07 -4.86 1.17
N ALA A 28 -2.68 -5.30 0.06
CA ALA A 28 -1.94 -5.69 -1.13
C ALA A 28 -1.16 -4.51 -1.75
N VAL A 29 -1.70 -3.29 -1.69
CA VAL A 29 -0.97 -2.06 -2.04
C VAL A 29 0.22 -1.86 -1.10
N HIS A 30 0.00 -1.91 0.21
CA HIS A 30 1.09 -1.83 1.21
C HIS A 30 2.20 -2.86 0.95
N ALA A 31 1.81 -4.12 0.71
CA ALA A 31 2.72 -5.21 0.41
C ALA A 31 3.52 -4.98 -0.88
N ALA A 32 2.95 -4.30 -1.88
CA ALA A 32 3.66 -3.94 -3.10
C ALA A 32 4.75 -2.88 -2.87
N PHE A 33 4.50 -1.90 -1.99
CA PHE A 33 5.51 -0.93 -1.56
C PHE A 33 6.66 -1.63 -0.82
N LEU A 34 6.35 -2.46 0.19
CA LEU A 34 7.39 -3.21 0.92
C LEU A 34 8.20 -4.14 0.01
N SER A 35 7.52 -4.86 -0.90
CA SER A 35 8.17 -5.73 -1.89
C SER A 35 9.05 -4.98 -2.88
N SER A 36 8.90 -3.66 -2.98
CA SER A 36 9.70 -2.80 -3.84
C SER A 36 10.82 -2.07 -3.09
N GLY A 37 11.07 -2.42 -1.83
CA GLY A 37 12.20 -1.90 -1.04
C GLY A 37 11.87 -0.71 -0.15
N TYR A 38 10.62 -0.25 -0.13
CA TYR A 38 10.18 0.82 0.75
C TYR A 38 10.10 0.34 2.20
N VAL A 39 10.44 1.21 3.15
CA VAL A 39 10.41 0.94 4.59
C VAL A 39 9.23 1.67 5.22
N LEU A 40 8.37 0.95 5.95
CA LEU A 40 7.19 1.55 6.60
C LEU A 40 7.60 2.37 7.82
N ASN A 41 7.17 3.63 7.89
CA ASN A 41 7.46 4.53 9.02
C ASN A 41 6.21 4.95 9.81
N SER A 42 5.02 4.91 9.21
CA SER A 42 3.78 5.27 9.90
C SER A 42 2.59 4.60 9.22
N THR A 43 1.55 4.26 9.98
CA THR A 43 0.30 3.69 9.44
C THR A 43 -0.94 4.18 10.19
N GLY A 44 -2.13 3.89 9.64
CA GLY A 44 -3.42 4.18 10.26
C GLY A 44 -3.62 5.68 10.53
N ALA A 45 -4.20 5.99 11.69
CA ALA A 45 -4.51 7.37 12.09
C ALA A 45 -3.28 8.29 12.12
N SER A 46 -2.10 7.76 12.45
CA SER A 46 -0.85 8.53 12.44
C SER A 46 -0.46 8.98 11.04
N ALA A 47 -0.63 8.09 10.05
CA ALA A 47 -0.35 8.38 8.65
C ALA A 47 -1.46 9.21 7.95
N LEU A 48 -2.65 9.33 8.53
CA LEU A 48 -3.74 10.13 7.95
C LEU A 48 -3.60 11.64 8.20
N ARG A 49 -2.81 12.04 9.21
CA ARG A 49 -2.58 13.45 9.56
C ARG A 49 -2.03 14.24 8.37
N ASP A 50 -2.36 15.52 8.32
CA ASP A 50 -1.93 16.39 7.21
C ASP A 50 -0.41 16.60 7.20
N ASP A 51 0.22 16.55 8.36
CA ASP A 51 1.66 16.70 8.53
C ASP A 51 2.43 15.36 8.52
N ALA A 52 1.74 14.23 8.31
CA ALA A 52 2.31 12.89 8.49
C ALA A 52 3.59 12.63 7.68
N LEU A 53 3.68 13.17 6.46
CA LEU A 53 4.87 13.03 5.61
C LEU A 53 6.10 13.68 6.25
N ALA A 54 5.93 14.84 6.89
CA ALA A 54 7.00 15.57 7.58
C ALA A 54 7.27 15.02 8.99
N SER A 55 6.24 14.60 9.72
CA SER A 55 6.32 14.23 11.13
C SER A 55 6.60 12.75 11.40
N ALA A 56 6.48 11.87 10.39
CA ALA A 56 6.74 10.44 10.55
C ALA A 56 8.15 10.17 11.12
N PRO A 57 8.31 9.13 11.96
CA PRO A 57 9.61 8.74 12.49
C PRO A 57 10.54 8.29 11.36
N ALA A 58 11.86 8.36 11.59
CA ALA A 58 12.86 7.89 10.62
C ALA A 58 13.13 6.38 10.72
N PHE A 59 12.49 5.66 11.65
CA PHE A 59 12.68 4.24 11.88
C PHE A 59 11.47 3.42 11.38
N GLU A 60 11.70 2.12 11.22
CA GLU A 60 10.70 1.16 10.77
C GLU A 60 9.65 0.88 11.86
N VAL A 61 8.38 0.79 11.47
CA VAL A 61 7.26 0.42 12.34
C VAL A 61 6.54 -0.82 11.82
N GLY A 62 5.79 -1.48 12.71
CA GLY A 62 4.92 -2.58 12.33
C GLY A 62 3.60 -2.11 11.70
N ILE A 63 2.70 -3.07 11.48
CA ILE A 63 1.38 -2.84 10.90
C ILE A 63 0.30 -2.60 11.96
N GLU A 64 0.66 -2.20 13.18
CA GLU A 64 -0.32 -2.00 14.25
C GLU A 64 -1.34 -0.92 13.87
N ASN A 65 -2.62 -1.21 14.05
CA ASN A 65 -3.74 -0.28 13.82
C ASN A 65 -3.86 0.26 12.37
N TRP A 66 -3.22 -0.40 11.39
CA TRP A 66 -3.21 0.03 9.99
C TRP A 66 -4.60 0.17 9.37
N ASN A 67 -5.55 -0.65 9.83
CA ASN A 67 -6.95 -0.65 9.43
C ASN A 67 -7.86 -0.28 10.60
N GLU A 68 -7.48 0.64 11.49
CA GLU A 68 -8.40 1.05 12.58
C GLU A 68 -9.48 2.02 12.07
N VAL A 69 -9.10 2.97 11.21
CA VAL A 69 -10.02 3.97 10.68
C VAL A 69 -10.92 3.34 9.62
N GLU A 70 -12.23 3.62 9.70
CA GLU A 70 -13.20 3.10 8.74
C GLU A 70 -12.99 3.76 7.37
N ASP A 71 -13.02 2.95 6.32
CA ASP A 71 -12.85 3.32 4.91
C ASP A 71 -11.55 4.02 4.52
N HIS A 72 -10.68 4.35 5.47
CA HIS A 72 -9.44 5.08 5.25
C HIS A 72 -8.24 4.25 5.67
N TYR A 73 -7.25 4.16 4.79
CA TYR A 73 -5.96 3.55 5.07
C TYR A 73 -4.88 4.55 4.72
N ALA A 74 -3.84 4.63 5.53
CA ALA A 74 -2.70 5.46 5.18
C ALA A 74 -1.41 4.79 5.65
N PHE A 75 -0.37 5.03 4.86
CA PHE A 75 0.98 4.53 5.11
C PHE A 75 1.98 5.61 4.71
N VAL A 76 2.99 5.83 5.55
CA VAL A 76 4.16 6.64 5.19
C VAL A 76 5.34 5.70 5.08
N TYR A 77 6.10 5.84 4.01
CA TYR A 77 7.31 5.07 3.77
C TYR A 77 8.50 5.97 3.50
N SER A 78 9.70 5.42 3.66
CA SER A 78 10.94 5.95 3.10
C SER A 78 11.46 5.03 2.00
N ASN A 79 12.07 5.60 0.97
CA ASN A 79 12.81 4.85 -0.05
C ASN A 79 14.32 4.96 0.20
N PRO A 80 14.98 3.90 0.71
CA PRO A 80 16.42 3.91 0.96
C PRO A 80 17.27 4.19 -0.30
N GLU A 81 16.78 3.81 -1.48
CA GLU A 81 17.51 3.95 -2.74
C GLU A 81 17.53 5.40 -3.27
N GLU A 82 16.58 6.23 -2.83
CA GLU A 82 16.42 7.62 -3.27
C GLU A 82 16.75 8.63 -2.17
N GLY A 83 17.84 8.38 -1.44
CA GLY A 83 18.27 9.28 -0.36
C GLY A 83 17.30 9.33 0.81
N SER A 84 16.52 8.26 1.03
CA SER A 84 15.50 8.18 2.08
C SER A 84 14.34 9.17 1.93
N LYS A 85 14.06 9.63 0.70
CA LYS A 85 12.85 10.41 0.41
C LYS A 85 11.61 9.67 0.89
N ARG A 86 10.69 10.44 1.45
CA ARG A 86 9.45 9.88 1.97
C ARG A 86 8.34 9.89 0.95
N VAL A 87 7.40 8.96 1.11
CA VAL A 87 6.18 8.90 0.33
C VAL A 87 5.02 8.57 1.25
N ILE A 88 3.89 9.26 1.07
CA ILE A 88 2.63 8.95 1.74
C ILE A 88 1.67 8.32 0.74
N VAL A 89 1.07 7.20 1.15
CA VAL A 89 0.08 6.46 0.39
C VAL A 89 -1.22 6.50 1.18
N LYS A 90 -2.24 7.17 0.66
CA LYS A 90 -3.59 7.21 1.23
C LYS A 90 -4.52 6.39 0.35
N CYS A 91 -5.33 5.54 0.98
CA CYS A 91 -6.36 4.76 0.31
C CYS A 91 -7.73 5.10 0.89
N LEU A 92 -8.71 5.33 0.03
CA LEU A 92 -10.10 5.57 0.38
C LEU A 92 -11.00 4.52 -0.26
N ALA A 93 -11.74 3.79 0.57
CA ALA A 93 -12.77 2.86 0.13
C ALA A 93 -14.00 3.64 -0.33
N LEU A 94 -14.46 3.36 -1.55
CA LEU A 94 -15.62 3.98 -2.18
C LEU A 94 -16.44 2.92 -2.90
N ASN A 95 -17.53 2.49 -2.29
CA ASN A 95 -18.40 1.42 -2.80
C ASN A 95 -17.63 0.10 -3.05
N ASN A 96 -17.32 -0.20 -4.31
CA ASN A 96 -16.55 -1.38 -4.72
C ASN A 96 -15.18 -1.00 -5.29
N GLN A 97 -14.73 0.22 -5.01
CA GLN A 97 -13.46 0.75 -5.47
C GLN A 97 -12.58 1.14 -4.29
N LEU A 98 -11.27 0.99 -4.47
CA LEU A 98 -10.27 1.60 -3.62
C LEU A 98 -9.57 2.69 -4.44
N ALA A 99 -9.74 3.94 -4.05
CA ALA A 99 -8.95 5.05 -4.57
C ALA A 99 -7.64 5.10 -3.80
N VAL A 100 -6.51 5.17 -4.51
CA VAL A 100 -5.16 5.22 -3.95
C VAL A 100 -4.49 6.49 -4.46
N ASP A 101 -4.06 7.32 -3.53
CA ASP A 101 -3.32 8.55 -3.77
C ASP A 101 -1.93 8.44 -3.15
N VAL A 102 -0.91 8.79 -3.92
CA VAL A 102 0.49 8.69 -3.52
C VAL A 102 1.14 10.06 -3.69
N LEU A 103 1.72 10.60 -2.62
CA LEU A 103 2.44 11.87 -2.65
C LEU A 103 3.87 11.68 -2.15
N GLU A 104 4.83 12.03 -2.99
CA GLU A 104 6.25 12.00 -2.66
C GLU A 104 6.69 13.31 -2.01
N GLU A 105 7.66 13.21 -1.11
CA GLU A 105 8.31 14.36 -0.49
C GLU A 105 8.93 15.28 -1.55
N GLY A 106 8.53 16.55 -1.53
CA GLY A 106 8.95 17.54 -2.52
C GLY A 106 8.15 17.53 -3.83
N SER A 107 7.19 16.62 -4.01
CA SER A 107 6.22 16.70 -5.10
C SER A 107 5.00 17.55 -4.70
N SER A 108 4.42 18.25 -5.68
CA SER A 108 3.15 18.97 -5.53
C SER A 108 1.95 18.22 -6.11
N GLU A 109 2.20 17.19 -6.94
CA GLU A 109 1.16 16.45 -7.63
C GLU A 109 1.12 14.99 -7.14
N PRO A 110 -0.01 14.52 -6.59
CA PRO A 110 -0.15 13.14 -6.20
C PRO A 110 -0.40 12.23 -7.41
N LEU A 111 0.13 11.01 -7.36
CA LEU A 111 -0.21 9.93 -8.29
C LEU A 111 -1.51 9.26 -7.84
N HIS A 112 -2.40 8.96 -8.80
CA HIS A 112 -3.73 8.42 -8.50
C HIS A 112 -3.99 7.08 -9.20
N LEU A 113 -4.54 6.12 -8.46
CA LEU A 113 -4.97 4.81 -8.97
C LEU A 113 -6.31 4.41 -8.34
N LYS A 114 -7.32 4.10 -9.18
CA LYS A 114 -8.56 3.45 -8.74
C LYS A 114 -8.50 1.95 -9.03
N ILE A 115 -8.84 1.16 -8.03
CA ILE A 115 -8.80 -0.31 -8.07
C ILE A 115 -10.21 -0.84 -7.84
N ASN A 116 -10.71 -1.73 -8.72
CA ASN A 116 -11.97 -2.45 -8.47
C ASN A 116 -11.69 -3.62 -7.53
N VAL A 117 -12.30 -3.63 -6.34
CA VAL A 117 -12.02 -4.62 -5.29
C VAL A 117 -12.45 -6.01 -5.70
N ASP A 118 -13.57 -6.14 -6.40
CA ASP A 118 -14.10 -7.43 -6.88
C ASP A 118 -13.21 -8.13 -7.90
N GLU A 119 -12.29 -7.40 -8.53
CA GLU A 119 -11.35 -7.97 -9.48
C GLU A 119 -10.22 -8.75 -8.80
N PHE A 120 -9.91 -8.42 -7.54
CA PHE A 120 -8.72 -8.93 -6.84
C PHE A 120 -9.01 -9.75 -5.59
N VAL A 121 -10.26 -9.76 -5.11
CA VAL A 121 -10.65 -10.49 -3.91
C VAL A 121 -11.48 -11.74 -4.24
N GLU A 122 -11.21 -12.81 -3.50
CA GLU A 122 -12.03 -14.02 -3.43
C GLU A 122 -12.81 -14.04 -2.10
N ASP A 123 -14.11 -14.34 -2.15
CA ASP A 123 -14.99 -14.50 -0.97
C ASP A 123 -14.88 -15.91 -0.37
N LYS A 124 -13.67 -16.43 -0.29
CA LYS A 124 -13.41 -17.72 0.34
C LYS A 124 -13.06 -17.49 1.81
N GLN A 125 -13.82 -18.10 2.72
CA GLN A 125 -13.40 -18.22 4.12
C GLN A 125 -12.26 -19.25 4.19
N THR A 126 -11.03 -18.75 4.15
CA THR A 126 -9.81 -19.59 4.17
C THR A 126 -8.70 -18.91 4.97
N THR A 127 -7.92 -19.71 5.68
CA THR A 127 -6.69 -19.26 6.37
C THR A 127 -5.49 -19.15 5.43
N ASP A 128 -5.59 -19.63 4.19
CA ASP A 128 -4.56 -19.40 3.17
C ASP A 128 -4.71 -18.01 2.57
N PHE A 129 -3.85 -17.08 3.00
CA PHE A 129 -3.80 -15.73 2.47
C PHE A 129 -3.70 -15.68 0.95
N GLY A 130 -2.99 -16.60 0.29
CA GLY A 130 -2.86 -16.59 -1.17
C GLY A 130 -4.19 -16.87 -1.88
N ALA A 131 -4.99 -17.79 -1.33
CA ALA A 131 -6.29 -18.16 -1.86
C ALA A 131 -7.40 -17.12 -1.62
N GLN A 132 -7.12 -16.06 -0.83
CA GLN A 132 -8.06 -14.94 -0.61
C GLN A 132 -8.01 -13.90 -1.72
N PHE A 133 -7.05 -14.02 -2.65
CA PHE A 133 -6.86 -13.09 -3.76
C PHE A 133 -6.93 -13.80 -5.10
N LYS A 134 -7.18 -13.01 -6.14
CA LYS A 134 -7.09 -13.40 -7.54
C LYS A 134 -6.47 -12.26 -8.35
N ASN A 135 -5.94 -12.56 -9.54
CA ASN A 135 -5.39 -11.56 -10.45
C ASN A 135 -4.31 -10.63 -9.85
N LEU A 136 -3.58 -11.06 -8.82
CA LEU A 136 -2.59 -10.20 -8.15
C LEU A 136 -1.45 -9.76 -9.08
N GLY A 137 -1.07 -10.56 -10.06
CA GLY A 137 -0.10 -10.13 -11.09
C GLY A 137 -0.56 -8.88 -11.86
N LYS A 138 -1.86 -8.75 -12.11
CA LYS A 138 -2.43 -7.55 -12.77
C LYS A 138 -2.42 -6.35 -11.81
N LEU A 139 -2.76 -6.56 -10.53
CA LEU A 139 -2.66 -5.51 -9.51
C LEU A 139 -1.22 -5.01 -9.36
N ALA A 140 -0.26 -5.93 -9.21
CA ALA A 140 1.16 -5.64 -9.11
C ALA A 140 1.64 -4.82 -10.31
N SER A 141 1.25 -5.22 -11.52
CA SER A 141 1.58 -4.49 -12.75
C SER A 141 1.02 -3.07 -12.76
N ALA A 142 -0.24 -2.88 -12.34
CA ALA A 142 -0.86 -1.57 -12.27
C ALA A 142 -0.19 -0.65 -11.24
N ILE A 143 0.13 -1.17 -10.05
CA ILE A 143 0.85 -0.43 -8.99
C ILE A 143 2.26 -0.08 -9.47
N ASN A 144 2.99 -1.05 -10.03
CA ASN A 144 4.33 -0.81 -10.57
C ASN A 144 4.30 0.31 -11.59
N VAL A 145 3.40 0.28 -12.58
CA VAL A 145 3.37 1.29 -13.65
C VAL A 145 2.91 2.66 -13.18
N LYS A 146 1.91 2.73 -12.29
CA LYS A 146 1.25 4.00 -11.97
C LYS A 146 1.74 4.67 -10.69
N LEU A 147 2.20 3.89 -9.72
CA LEU A 147 2.52 4.39 -8.38
C LEU A 147 4.00 4.25 -8.04
N LEU A 148 4.70 3.27 -8.62
CA LEU A 148 6.12 3.03 -8.33
C LEU A 148 7.03 3.45 -9.48
N LYS A 149 6.56 3.45 -10.73
CA LYS A 149 7.35 3.80 -11.91
C LYS A 149 7.20 5.28 -12.24
N LYS A 150 7.80 6.11 -11.41
CA LYS A 150 8.28 7.44 -11.79
C LYS A 150 9.36 7.96 -10.84
N THR A 151 10.34 7.12 -10.54
CA THR A 151 11.55 7.57 -9.83
C THR A 151 12.88 7.15 -10.47
N ASP A 152 12.85 6.36 -11.55
CA ASP A 152 13.97 6.27 -12.48
C ASP A 152 14.06 7.56 -13.27
N GLY A 153 14.68 8.58 -12.66
CA GLY A 153 15.23 9.70 -13.39
C GLY A 153 16.13 9.15 -14.49
N THR A 154 15.69 9.29 -15.74
CA THR A 154 16.58 9.20 -16.88
C THR A 154 17.65 10.26 -16.66
N SER A 155 18.86 9.83 -16.30
CA SER A 155 20.07 10.64 -16.46
C SER A 155 20.52 10.60 -17.91
#